data_AF-A0A6I4UC38-F1
#
_entry.id   AF-A0A6I4UC38-F1
#
_cell.length_a   1.000
_cell.length_b   1.000
_cell.length_c   1.000
_cell.angle_alpha   90.00
_cell.angle_beta   90.00
_cell.angle_gamma   90.00
#
_symmetry.space_group_name_H-M   'P 1'
#
loop_
_entity.id
_entity.type
_entity.pdbx_description
1 polymer ?
#
loop_
_entity_poly.entity_id
_entity_poly.type
_entity_poly.pdbx_seq_one_letter_code
_entity_poly.pdbx_strand_id
1 'polypeptide(L)' 'MTKRSPDEKIMKPYLRRMLREHRALNRLIDTTKAIGATEDVKAMKRLRLRLKDKIASLQNHYYGRSFPS' A
#
# COMPACT_ATOMS: atom_id res chain seq x y z
N MET A 1 9.01 21.46 17.92
CA MET A 1 7.94 20.57 18.42
C MET A 1 6.91 20.39 17.31
N THR A 2 6.92 19.26 16.61
CA THR A 2 5.95 18.95 15.55
C THR A 2 4.59 18.74 16.19
N LYS A 3 3.68 19.72 15.99
CA LYS A 3 2.28 19.61 16.40
C LYS A 3 1.69 18.39 15.68
N ARG A 4 1.47 17.28 16.41
CA ARG A 4 0.78 16.10 15.87
C ARG A 4 -0.64 16.53 15.52
N SER A 5 -0.92 16.76 14.24
CA SER A 5 -2.27 17.09 13.77
C SER A 5 -3.22 15.96 14.19
N PRO A 6 -4.49 16.25 14.59
CA PRO A 6 -5.52 15.23 14.78
C PRO A 6 -5.59 14.21 13.64
N ASP A 7 -5.31 14.65 12.41
CA ASP A 7 -5.28 13.81 11.20
C ASP A 7 -4.21 12.72 11.27
N GLU A 8 -3.08 12.95 11.93
CA GLU A 8 -1.99 11.99 12.06
C GLU A 8 -2.42 10.74 12.87
N LYS A 9 -3.30 10.93 13.87
CA LYS A 9 -3.84 9.83 14.68
C LYS A 9 -4.78 8.93 13.89
N ILE A 10 -5.51 9.48 12.92
CA ILE A 10 -6.41 8.74 12.02
C ILE A 10 -5.60 8.09 10.89
N MET A 11 -4.61 8.81 10.38
CA MET A 11 -3.81 8.40 9.24
C MET A 11 -2.84 7.25 9.56
N LYS A 12 -2.29 7.18 10.77
CA LYS A 12 -1.39 6.08 11.18
C LYS A 12 -2.07 4.69 11.11
N PRO A 13 -3.26 4.47 11.70
CA PRO A 13 -4.01 3.23 11.52
C PRO A 13 -4.36 2.94 10.06
N TYR A 14 -4.74 3.98 9.31
CA TYR A 14 -5.11 3.84 7.90
C TYR A 14 -3.92 3.38 7.05
N LEU A 15 -2.78 4.07 7.15
CA LEU A 15 -1.54 3.72 6.46
C LEU A 15 -1.08 2.30 6.81
N ARG A 16 -1.17 1.91 8.09
CA ARG A 16 -0.85 0.54 8.53
C ARG A 16 -1.75 -0.51 7.88
N ARG A 17 -3.05 -0.22 7.76
CA ARG A 17 -4.01 -1.10 7.06
C ARG A 17 -3.61 -1.25 5.59
N MET A 18 -3.34 -0.14 4.91
CA MET A 18 -2.94 -0.15 3.50
C MET A 18 -1.64 -0.93 3.26
N LEU A 19 -0.64 -0.78 4.14
CA LEU A 19 0.61 -1.54 4.08
C LEU A 19 0.39 -3.05 4.29
N ARG A 20 -0.56 -3.44 5.16
CA ARG A 20 -0.93 -4.85 5.33
C ARG A 20 -1.59 -5.41 4.09
N GLU A 21 -2.55 -4.68 3.52
CA GLU A 21 -3.24 -5.07 2.28
C GLU A 21 -2.25 -5.21 1.12
N HIS A 22 -1.32 -4.28 0.97
CA HIS A 22 -0.25 -4.35 -0.04
C HIS A 22 0.62 -5.62 0.12
N ARG A 23 1.01 -5.96 1.36
CA ARG A 23 1.79 -7.18 1.63
C ARG A 23 0.99 -8.46 1.38
N ALA A 24 -0.28 -8.48 1.76
CA ALA A 24 -1.16 -9.62 1.49
C ALA A 24 -1.30 -9.87 -0.01
N LEU A 25 -1.47 -8.79 -0.79
CA LEU A 25 -1.59 -8.86 -2.24
C LEU A 25 -0.28 -9.30 -2.91
N ASN A 26 0.87 -8.86 -2.40
CA ASN A 26 2.18 -9.37 -2.85
C ASN A 26 2.28 -10.88 -2.64
N ARG A 27 1.98 -11.36 -1.43
CA ARG A 27 2.00 -12.80 -1.14
C ARG A 27 1.06 -13.57 -2.05
N LEU A 28 -0.15 -13.07 -2.26
CA LEU A 28 -1.14 -13.71 -3.12
C LEU A 28 -0.63 -13.84 -4.57
N ILE A 29 -0.04 -12.77 -5.11
CA ILE A 29 0.60 -12.79 -6.43
C ILE A 29 1.71 -13.84 -6.48
N ASP A 30 2.60 -13.87 -5.49
CA ASP A 30 3.75 -14.79 -5.46
C ASP A 30 3.31 -16.26 -5.33
N THR A 31 2.20 -16.51 -4.65
CA THR A 31 1.66 -17.87 -4.45
C THR A 31 0.70 -18.33 -5.55
N THR A 32 0.23 -17.43 -6.42
CA THR A 32 -0.69 -17.79 -7.49
C THR A 32 0.07 -18.50 -8.62
N LYS A 33 -0.04 -19.83 -8.67
CA LYS A 33 0.61 -20.71 -9.67
C LYS A 33 -0.35 -21.41 -10.62
N ALA A 34 -1.65 -21.11 -10.52
CA ALA A 34 -2.68 -21.81 -11.31
C ALA A 34 -2.58 -21.44 -12.80
N ILE A 35 -2.58 -22.48 -13.66
CA ILE A 35 -2.66 -22.35 -15.11
C ILE A 35 -4.03 -21.73 -15.43
N GLY A 36 -4.05 -20.52 -15.98
CA GLY A 36 -5.27 -19.74 -16.28
C GLY A 36 -5.50 -18.51 -15.39
N ALA A 37 -4.77 -18.37 -14.27
CA ALA A 37 -4.89 -17.20 -13.38
C ALA A 37 -4.21 -15.92 -13.91
N THR A 38 -3.88 -15.86 -15.21
CA THR A 38 -3.09 -14.78 -15.80
C THR A 38 -3.80 -13.43 -15.70
N GLU A 39 -5.12 -13.40 -15.94
CA GLU A 39 -5.91 -12.17 -15.84
C GLU A 39 -6.13 -11.74 -14.39
N ASP A 40 -6.32 -12.70 -13.48
CA ASP A 40 -6.41 -12.43 -12.04
C ASP A 40 -5.10 -11.85 -11.51
N VAL A 41 -3.96 -12.43 -11.89
CA VAL A 41 -2.63 -11.91 -11.54
C VAL A 41 -2.42 -10.51 -12.10
N LYS A 42 -2.87 -10.21 -13.32
CA LYS A 42 -2.85 -8.84 -13.87
C LYS A 42 -3.72 -7.90 -13.04
N ALA A 43 -4.93 -8.30 -12.67
CA ALA A 43 -5.82 -7.52 -11.82
C ALA A 43 -5.20 -7.24 -10.44
N MET A 44 -4.60 -8.26 -9.82
CA MET A 44 -3.88 -8.14 -8.56
C MET A 44 -2.69 -7.19 -8.66
N LYS A 45 -1.87 -7.28 -9.72
CA LYS A 45 -0.76 -6.34 -9.96
C LYS A 45 -1.24 -4.89 -10.11
N ARG A 46 -2.35 -4.66 -10.81
CA ARG A 46 -2.97 -3.33 -10.94
C ARG A 46 -3.44 -2.78 -9.59
N LEU A 47 -4.10 -3.62 -8.79
CA LEU A 47 -4.54 -3.25 -7.45
C LEU A 47 -3.34 -2.93 -6.53
N ARG A 48 -2.27 -3.71 -6.61
CA ARG A 48 -1.03 -3.49 -5.86
C ARG A 48 -0.41 -2.14 -6.20
N LEU A 49 -0.35 -1.80 -7.49
CA LEU A 49 0.19 -0.52 -7.94
C LEU A 49 -0.61 0.66 -7.37
N ARG A 50 -1.94 0.61 -7.45
CA ARG A 50 -2.81 1.65 -6.87
C ARG A 50 -2.62 1.80 -5.35
N LEU A 51 -2.45 0.68 -4.64
CA LEU A 51 -2.16 0.70 -3.19
C LEU A 51 -0.80 1.35 -2.92
N LYS A 52 0.24 1.01 -3.69
CA LYS A 52 1.57 1.62 -3.58
C LYS A 52 1.51 3.13 -3.80
N ASP A 53 0.84 3.58 -4.86
CA ASP A 53 0.75 5.01 -5.18
C ASP A 53 0.01 5.79 -4.10
N LYS A 54 -1.07 5.23 -3.57
CA LYS A 54 -1.82 5.85 -2.48
C LYS A 54 -1.02 5.87 -1.18
N ILE A 55 -0.27 4.82 -0.86
CA ILE A 55 0.66 4.80 0.28
C ILE A 55 1.72 5.90 0.12
N ALA A 56 2.34 6.00 -1.06
CA ALA A 56 3.36 7.02 -1.33
C ALA A 56 2.80 8.44 -1.24
N SER A 57 1.59 8.68 -1.76
CA SER A 57 0.89 9.96 -1.65
C SER A 57 0.64 10.34 -0.18
N LEU A 58 0.15 9.40 0.63
CA LEU A 58 -0.09 9.64 2.06
C LEU A 58 1.22 9.85 2.82
N GLN A 59 2.26 9.08 2.51
CA GLN A 59 3.56 9.25 3.14
C GLN A 59 4.15 10.63 2.83
N ASN A 60 4.10 11.05 1.57
CA ASN A 60 4.57 12.37 1.14
C ASN A 60 3.77 13.51 1.77
N HIS A 61 2.44 13.38 1.87
CA HIS A 61 1.57 14.41 2.43
C HIS A 61 1.81 14.65 3.93
N TYR A 62 2.06 13.59 4.71
CA TYR A 62 2.12 13.70 6.18
C TYR A 62 3.53 13.68 6.77
N TYR A 63 4.49 13.01 6.14
CA TYR A 63 5.81 12.81 6.73
C TYR A 63 6.93 13.59 6.04
N GLY A 64 6.63 14.23 4.90
CA GLY A 64 7.66 14.81 4.05
C GLY A 64 8.55 13.73 3.45
N ARG A 65 9.03 13.97 2.23
CA ARG A 65 9.78 13.02 1.39
C ARG A 65 10.81 12.20 2.21
N SER A 66 10.52 10.92 2.43
CA SER A 66 11.48 9.80 2.56
C SER A 66 10.77 8.51 2.98
N PHE A 67 10.68 7.56 2.06
CA PHE A 67 11.06 6.16 2.32
C PHE A 67 11.51 5.58 0.97
N PRO A 68 12.82 5.31 0.77
CA PRO A 68 13.28 4.62 -0.42
C PRO A 68 12.70 3.20 -0.43
N SER A 69 12.44 2.74 -1.65
CA SER A 69 11.75 1.48 -1.98
C SER A 69 12.56 0.25 -1.58
#